data_AF-A0A924Q7H4-F1
#
_entry.id   AF-A0A924Q7H4-F1
#
_cell.length_a   1.000
_cell.length_b   1.000
_cell.length_c   1.000
_cell.angle_alpha   90.00
_cell.angle_beta   90.00
_cell.angle_gamma   90.00
#
_symmetry.space_group_name_H-M   'P 1'
#
loop_
_entity.id
_entity.type
_entity.pdbx_description
1 polymer ?
#
loop_
_entity_poly.entity_id
_entity_poly.type
_entity_poly.pdbx_seq_one_letter_code
_entity_poly.pdbx_strand_id
1 'polypeptide(L)'
;MKPATRSTDASIDGLYRIATVSTLTGIPVSTIRVWEARHAVVQPERSAGNVRLYRRADIERLVLIKAAVEAGHAISTVASLSNEQIKARFASAPELALTVSHGCCRVLVSGAALAGVLETAWRTRSDVRVQDVLPTLPAAELEAMPSIDAVIVDAPVANGTLPAALQRLRAATNAAVVIVVYGFASRQVLARLDAGNFIALAAPTDPAQLARICQLGLATKPAPPPAFSQLLMHSTAPQRYSDAFLHQLSQMPQKIQCGCPNHLADLLLKLIAFERYSLECESANAQDAAMHATMYNASGHCRELLEEVLRRVMTHEGIPEPKE
;
A
#
# COMPACT_ATOMS: atom_id res chain seq x y z
N MET A 1 5.16 29.14 -47.84
CA MET A 1 3.72 28.95 -48.11
C MET A 1 3.33 27.52 -47.76
N LYS A 2 2.32 27.38 -46.91
CA LYS A 2 1.52 26.16 -46.64
C LYS A 2 0.43 26.05 -47.73
N PRO A 3 -0.24 24.89 -47.92
CA PRO A 3 -1.30 24.40 -47.01
C PRO A 3 -1.08 22.90 -46.66
N ALA A 4 -1.53 22.27 -45.57
CA ALA A 4 -2.72 22.33 -44.70
C ALA A 4 -4.02 21.73 -45.29
N THR A 5 -4.29 20.45 -45.00
CA THR A 5 -5.60 19.76 -44.86
C THR A 5 -5.32 18.42 -44.13
N ARG A 6 -5.66 18.17 -42.86
CA ARG A 6 -6.95 17.84 -42.21
C ARG A 6 -7.85 16.83 -42.96
N SER A 7 -7.94 15.62 -42.38
CA SER A 7 -9.09 14.69 -42.41
C SER A 7 -8.87 13.77 -41.19
N THR A 8 -9.58 13.85 -40.07
CA THR A 8 -11.02 13.70 -39.81
C THR A 8 -11.60 12.40 -40.37
N ASP A 9 -11.09 11.26 -39.93
CA ASP A 9 -11.80 9.98 -40.02
C ASP A 9 -12.44 9.68 -38.66
N ALA A 10 -13.46 10.48 -38.35
CA ALA A 10 -14.37 10.23 -37.24
C ALA A 10 -15.52 9.39 -37.78
N SER A 11 -15.76 8.24 -37.14
CA SER A 11 -16.94 7.39 -37.22
C SER A 11 -17.32 6.86 -38.60
N ILE A 12 -16.91 5.62 -38.87
CA ILE A 12 -17.73 4.69 -39.66
C ILE A 12 -18.53 3.89 -38.61
N ASP A 13 -19.83 4.15 -38.50
CA ASP A 13 -20.80 3.39 -37.67
C ASP A 13 -20.50 3.27 -36.16
N GLY A 14 -20.10 4.37 -35.50
CA GLY A 14 -19.91 4.37 -34.04
C GLY A 14 -18.74 3.51 -33.55
N LEU A 15 -17.88 3.10 -34.48
CA LEU A 15 -16.63 2.38 -34.25
C LEU A 15 -15.43 3.33 -34.34
N TYR A 16 -14.54 3.25 -33.37
CA TYR A 16 -13.39 4.13 -33.17
C TYR A 16 -12.09 3.34 -33.31
N ARG A 17 -11.05 3.94 -33.89
CA ARG A 17 -9.70 3.33 -33.91
C ARG A 17 -9.01 3.51 -32.57
N ILE A 18 -8.06 2.63 -32.25
CA ILE A 18 -7.32 2.66 -30.97
C ILE A 18 -6.66 4.01 -30.67
N ALA A 19 -6.19 4.73 -31.69
CA ALA A 19 -5.63 6.07 -31.54
C ALA A 19 -6.67 7.08 -31.05
N THR A 20 -7.88 7.06 -31.64
CA THR A 20 -9.00 7.90 -31.23
C THR A 20 -9.48 7.54 -29.82
N VAL A 21 -9.54 6.25 -29.48
CA VAL A 21 -9.88 5.80 -28.13
C VAL A 21 -8.85 6.29 -27.11
N SER A 22 -7.56 6.25 -27.45
CA SER A 22 -6.50 6.77 -26.60
C SER A 22 -6.66 8.27 -26.33
N THR A 23 -6.98 9.06 -27.36
CA THR A 23 -7.26 10.48 -27.20
C THR A 23 -8.51 10.75 -26.34
N LEU A 24 -9.59 9.98 -26.54
CA LEU A 24 -10.86 10.19 -25.84
C LEU A 24 -10.82 9.75 -24.36
N THR A 25 -10.09 8.68 -24.07
CA THR A 25 -9.97 8.13 -22.70
C THR A 25 -8.78 8.73 -21.94
N GLY A 26 -7.80 9.29 -22.65
CA GLY A 26 -6.52 9.70 -22.09
C GLY A 26 -5.69 8.52 -21.57
N ILE A 27 -5.90 7.31 -22.10
CA ILE A 27 -5.12 6.11 -21.77
C ILE A 27 -4.13 5.86 -22.92
N PRO A 28 -2.84 5.62 -22.66
CA PRO A 28 -1.89 5.31 -23.73
C PRO A 28 -2.29 4.06 -24.54
N VAL A 29 -2.06 4.10 -25.85
CA VAL A 29 -2.36 2.97 -26.77
C VAL A 29 -1.71 1.65 -26.31
N SER A 30 -0.50 1.72 -25.78
CA SER A 30 0.21 0.55 -25.21
C SER A 30 -0.54 -0.04 -24.02
N THR A 31 -1.04 0.81 -23.12
CA THR A 31 -1.81 0.40 -21.93
C THR A 31 -3.14 -0.25 -22.31
N ILE A 32 -3.86 0.31 -23.28
CA ILE A 32 -5.12 -0.27 -23.79
C ILE A 32 -4.86 -1.70 -24.32
N ARG A 33 -3.78 -1.90 -25.09
CA ARG A 33 -3.39 -3.22 -25.61
C ARG A 33 -3.06 -4.23 -24.51
N VAL A 34 -2.37 -3.79 -23.45
CA VAL A 34 -2.04 -4.64 -22.30
C VAL A 34 -3.31 -5.04 -21.56
N TRP A 35 -4.22 -4.09 -21.34
CA TRP A 35 -5.48 -4.36 -20.64
C TRP A 35 -6.40 -5.30 -21.45
N GLU A 36 -6.44 -5.18 -22.78
CA GLU A 36 -7.09 -6.17 -23.64
C GLU A 36 -6.47 -7.56 -23.49
N ALA A 37 -5.16 -7.66 -23.71
CA ALA A 37 -4.49 -8.96 -23.82
C ALA A 37 -4.48 -9.73 -22.49
N ARG A 38 -4.34 -9.02 -21.36
CA ARG A 38 -4.20 -9.65 -20.04
C ARG A 38 -5.50 -9.77 -19.27
N HIS A 39 -6.42 -8.83 -19.46
CA HIS A 39 -7.59 -8.68 -18.59
C HIS A 39 -8.91 -8.69 -19.35
N ALA A 40 -8.88 -8.78 -20.69
CA ALA A 40 -10.07 -8.81 -21.55
C ALA A 40 -11.08 -7.71 -21.22
N VAL A 41 -10.59 -6.53 -20.79
CA VAL A 41 -11.46 -5.45 -20.29
C VAL A 41 -12.41 -4.93 -21.36
N VAL A 42 -12.00 -4.99 -22.62
CA VAL A 42 -12.83 -4.70 -23.80
C VAL A 42 -12.48 -5.71 -24.88
N GLN A 43 -13.43 -5.98 -25.77
CA GLN A 43 -13.23 -6.89 -26.90
C GLN A 43 -13.48 -6.14 -28.20
N PRO A 44 -12.45 -5.47 -28.77
CA PRO A 44 -12.62 -4.69 -29.98
C PRO A 44 -12.90 -5.60 -31.17
N GLU A 45 -13.78 -5.14 -32.05
CA GLU A 45 -14.04 -5.79 -33.33
C GLU A 45 -12.86 -5.59 -34.28
N ARG A 46 -12.69 -6.53 -35.21
CA ARG A 46 -11.67 -6.40 -36.26
C ARG A 46 -12.33 -6.08 -37.59
N SER A 47 -11.86 -5.03 -38.23
CA SER A 47 -12.22 -4.73 -39.62
C SER A 47 -11.65 -5.76 -40.60
N ALA A 48 -12.13 -5.74 -41.84
CA ALA A 48 -11.60 -6.56 -42.94
C ALA A 48 -10.08 -6.37 -43.17
N GLY A 49 -9.51 -5.22 -42.77
CA GLY A 49 -8.07 -4.94 -42.79
C GLY A 49 -7.31 -5.34 -41.51
N ASN A 50 -7.90 -6.14 -40.63
CA ASN A 50 -7.32 -6.59 -39.34
C ASN A 50 -7.02 -5.45 -38.33
N VAL A 51 -7.65 -4.29 -38.51
CA VAL A 51 -7.54 -3.15 -37.58
C VAL A 51 -8.58 -3.27 -36.46
N ARG A 52 -8.16 -3.06 -35.21
CA ARG A 52 -9.03 -3.02 -34.02
C ARG A 52 -9.95 -1.78 -34.05
N LEU A 53 -11.23 -2.03 -33.86
CA LEU A 53 -12.30 -1.05 -33.81
C LEU A 53 -13.07 -1.19 -32.49
N TYR A 54 -13.30 -0.07 -31.82
CA TYR A 54 -13.91 -0.01 -30.49
C TYR A 54 -15.25 0.67 -30.59
N ARG A 55 -16.24 0.15 -29.88
CA ARG A 55 -17.56 0.78 -29.78
C ARG A 55 -17.55 1.86 -28.71
N ARG A 56 -18.56 2.71 -28.70
CA ARG A 56 -18.76 3.69 -27.64
C ARG A 56 -18.80 3.07 -26.24
N ALA A 57 -19.42 1.89 -26.10
CA ALA A 57 -19.48 1.15 -24.83
C ALA A 57 -18.09 0.73 -24.31
N ASP A 58 -17.14 0.42 -25.21
CA ASP A 58 -15.76 0.09 -24.84
C ASP A 58 -15.05 1.33 -24.27
N ILE A 59 -15.28 2.51 -24.86
CA ILE A 59 -14.74 3.78 -24.38
C ILE A 59 -15.28 4.09 -22.99
N GLU A 60 -16.59 3.98 -22.79
CA GLU A 60 -17.23 4.20 -21.49
C GLU A 60 -16.68 3.26 -20.41
N ARG A 61 -16.48 1.98 -20.75
CA ARG A 61 -15.86 1.01 -19.86
C ARG A 61 -14.39 1.35 -19.55
N LEU A 62 -13.60 1.71 -20.55
CA LEU A 62 -12.21 2.12 -20.36
C LEU A 62 -12.08 3.36 -19.47
N VAL A 63 -12.99 4.33 -19.58
CA VAL A 63 -13.04 5.51 -18.70
C VAL A 63 -13.34 5.10 -17.25
N LEU A 64 -14.32 4.20 -17.04
CA LEU A 64 -14.66 3.71 -15.69
C LEU A 64 -13.50 2.93 -15.05
N ILE A 65 -12.87 2.07 -15.83
CA ILE A 65 -11.71 1.30 -15.36
C ILE A 65 -10.53 2.23 -15.06
N LYS A 66 -10.26 3.20 -15.93
CA LYS A 66 -9.24 4.23 -15.69
C LYS A 66 -9.53 4.98 -14.39
N ALA A 67 -10.76 5.44 -14.18
CA ALA A 67 -11.12 6.15 -12.96
C ALA A 67 -10.91 5.29 -11.70
N ALA A 68 -11.28 4.01 -11.74
CA ALA A 68 -11.04 3.09 -10.62
C ALA A 68 -9.55 2.81 -10.39
N VAL A 69 -8.75 2.67 -11.47
CA VAL A 69 -7.30 2.50 -11.38
C VAL A 69 -6.60 3.77 -10.88
N GLU A 70 -7.04 4.94 -11.32
CA GLU A 70 -6.57 6.25 -10.82
C GLU A 70 -6.95 6.48 -9.35
N ALA A 71 -8.09 5.94 -8.91
CA ALA A 71 -8.49 5.89 -7.50
C ALA A 71 -7.70 4.87 -6.66
N GLY A 72 -6.72 4.17 -7.26
CA GLY A 72 -5.82 3.25 -6.57
C GLY A 72 -6.25 1.78 -6.58
N HIS A 73 -7.33 1.42 -7.29
CA HIS A 73 -7.76 0.03 -7.38
C HIS A 73 -6.96 -0.75 -8.43
N ALA A 74 -6.54 -1.97 -8.10
CA ALA A 74 -5.83 -2.83 -9.03
C ALA A 74 -6.68 -3.18 -10.26
N ILE A 75 -6.09 -3.07 -11.45
CA ILE A 75 -6.76 -3.37 -12.73
C ILE A 75 -7.34 -4.80 -12.77
N SER A 76 -6.66 -5.78 -12.16
CA SER A 76 -7.13 -7.16 -12.07
C SER A 76 -8.45 -7.29 -11.31
N THR A 77 -8.69 -6.43 -10.33
CA THR A 77 -9.90 -6.42 -9.51
C THR A 77 -11.05 -5.71 -10.23
N VAL A 78 -10.76 -4.64 -10.96
CA VAL A 78 -11.79 -3.86 -11.67
C VAL A 78 -12.18 -4.53 -12.99
N ALA A 79 -11.24 -5.23 -13.65
CA ALA A 79 -11.45 -5.84 -14.95
C ALA A 79 -12.56 -6.91 -14.99
N SER A 80 -12.76 -7.64 -13.89
CA SER A 80 -13.79 -8.69 -13.76
C SER A 80 -15.18 -8.16 -13.44
N LEU A 81 -15.32 -6.86 -13.14
CA LEU A 81 -16.57 -6.25 -12.70
C LEU A 81 -17.35 -5.65 -13.88
N SER A 82 -18.69 -5.70 -13.80
CA SER A 82 -19.58 -5.03 -14.75
C SER A 82 -19.50 -3.51 -14.59
N ASN A 83 -19.88 -2.74 -15.62
CA ASN A 83 -19.89 -1.28 -15.51
C ASN A 83 -20.78 -0.77 -14.37
N GLU A 84 -21.89 -1.47 -14.10
CA GLU A 84 -22.78 -1.18 -12.98
C GLU A 84 -22.16 -1.54 -11.64
N GLN A 85 -21.40 -2.64 -11.54
CA GLN A 85 -20.66 -2.98 -10.32
C GLN A 85 -19.50 -2.02 -10.08
N ILE A 86 -18.81 -1.56 -11.13
CA ILE A 86 -17.76 -0.55 -11.03
C ILE A 86 -18.39 0.76 -10.54
N LYS A 87 -19.54 1.16 -11.08
CA LYS A 87 -20.29 2.32 -10.58
C LYS A 87 -20.86 2.07 -9.18
N ALA A 88 -21.41 0.92 -8.82
CA ALA A 88 -21.97 0.72 -7.48
C ALA A 88 -20.88 0.62 -6.40
N ARG A 89 -19.74 0.03 -6.76
CA ARG A 89 -18.61 -0.20 -5.87
C ARG A 89 -17.65 0.98 -5.80
N PHE A 90 -17.61 1.80 -6.86
CA PHE A 90 -16.66 2.90 -7.03
C PHE A 90 -17.30 4.21 -7.55
N ALA A 91 -18.63 4.32 -7.66
CA ALA A 91 -19.32 5.61 -7.72
C ALA A 91 -19.45 6.12 -6.29
N SER A 92 -18.62 7.09 -6.00
CA SER A 92 -18.92 8.14 -5.05
C SER A 92 -20.28 8.75 -5.39
N ALA A 93 -21.24 8.73 -4.45
CA ALA A 93 -22.27 9.78 -4.25
C ALA A 93 -23.21 9.38 -3.09
N PRO A 94 -23.70 10.33 -2.26
CA PRO A 94 -24.17 11.63 -2.70
C PRO A 94 -23.21 12.76 -2.30
N GLU A 95 -23.21 13.83 -3.09
CA GLU A 95 -23.66 15.15 -2.64
C GLU A 95 -23.76 15.36 -1.10
N LEU A 96 -22.69 15.07 -0.35
CA LEU A 96 -22.41 15.82 0.85
C LEU A 96 -21.64 17.02 0.35
N ALA A 97 -22.15 18.20 0.69
CA ALA A 97 -21.41 19.43 0.66
C ALA A 97 -19.96 19.14 1.06
N LEU A 98 -19.09 19.16 0.06
CA LEU A 98 -17.65 19.24 0.22
C LEU A 98 -17.41 20.58 0.92
N THR A 99 -17.60 20.64 2.23
CA THR A 99 -16.67 21.38 3.06
C THR A 99 -15.38 20.56 3.07
N VAL A 100 -14.74 20.48 1.90
CA VAL A 100 -13.31 20.24 1.82
C VAL A 100 -12.74 21.41 2.58
N SER A 101 -12.21 21.15 3.78
CA SER A 101 -11.28 22.08 4.37
C SER A 101 -10.17 22.21 3.34
N HIS A 102 -10.16 23.33 2.61
CA HIS A 102 -9.13 23.72 1.65
C HIS A 102 -7.82 23.97 2.42
N GLY A 103 -7.23 22.91 2.96
CA GLY A 103 -5.88 22.91 3.45
C GLY A 103 -4.95 22.65 2.28
N CYS A 104 -3.91 23.47 2.15
CA CYS A 104 -2.81 23.15 1.26
C CYS A 104 -2.14 21.86 1.78
N CYS A 105 -2.17 20.78 1.00
CA CYS A 105 -1.52 19.52 1.32
C CYS A 105 -0.02 19.75 1.50
N ARG A 106 0.45 19.53 2.72
CA ARG A 106 1.86 19.62 3.08
C ARG A 106 2.50 18.28 2.78
N VAL A 107 3.45 18.28 1.87
CA VAL A 107 4.11 17.06 1.38
C VAL A 107 5.55 17.03 1.86
N LEU A 108 5.96 15.89 2.42
CA LEU A 108 7.37 15.57 2.62
C LEU A 108 7.85 14.74 1.42
N VAL A 109 8.95 15.15 0.80
CA VAL A 109 9.55 14.40 -0.32
C VAL A 109 10.89 13.80 0.11
N SER A 110 11.04 12.48 -0.03
CA SER A 110 12.32 11.81 0.09
C SER A 110 12.92 11.60 -1.30
N GLY A 111 14.06 12.22 -1.58
CA GLY A 111 14.75 12.21 -2.88
C GLY A 111 14.86 13.60 -3.50
N ALA A 112 16.09 14.13 -3.56
CA ALA A 112 16.36 15.51 -4.01
C ALA A 112 15.95 15.79 -5.46
N ALA A 113 16.13 14.81 -6.37
CA ALA A 113 15.79 14.97 -7.78
C ALA A 113 14.28 15.12 -7.98
N LEU A 114 13.49 14.24 -7.37
CA LEU A 114 12.04 14.32 -7.41
C LEU A 114 11.53 15.59 -6.72
N ALA A 115 12.10 15.97 -5.57
CA ALA A 115 11.73 17.20 -4.88
C ALA A 115 11.85 18.44 -5.79
N GLY A 116 12.98 18.62 -6.48
CA GLY A 116 13.16 19.76 -7.40
C GLY A 116 12.16 19.77 -8.57
N VAL A 117 11.80 18.59 -9.09
CA VAL A 117 10.75 18.46 -10.13
C VAL A 117 9.40 18.89 -9.57
N LEU A 118 9.04 18.44 -8.37
CA LEU A 118 7.75 18.74 -7.74
C LEU A 118 7.65 20.21 -7.32
N GLU A 119 8.69 20.79 -6.74
CA GLU A 119 8.73 22.22 -6.40
C GLU A 119 8.50 23.10 -7.63
N THR A 120 9.11 22.74 -8.76
CA THR A 120 8.92 23.46 -10.03
C THR A 120 7.49 23.28 -10.55
N ALA A 121 7.00 22.04 -10.59
CA ALA A 121 5.68 21.72 -11.14
C ALA A 121 4.52 22.23 -10.27
N TRP A 122 4.71 22.35 -8.96
CA TRP A 122 3.67 22.77 -8.01
C TRP A 122 3.75 24.24 -7.62
N ARG A 123 4.70 25.01 -8.17
CA ARG A 123 4.90 26.42 -7.82
C ARG A 123 3.65 27.31 -7.93
N THR A 124 2.76 27.01 -8.87
CA THR A 124 1.52 27.78 -9.10
C THR A 124 0.29 27.16 -8.43
N ARG A 125 0.45 26.03 -7.73
CA ARG A 125 -0.64 25.32 -7.07
C ARG A 125 -0.88 25.87 -5.68
N SER A 126 -2.15 26.01 -5.31
CA SER A 126 -2.57 26.39 -3.96
C SER A 126 -3.01 25.19 -3.12
N ASP A 127 -3.28 24.06 -3.76
CA ASP A 127 -3.83 22.87 -3.14
C ASP A 127 -2.75 21.94 -2.57
N VAL A 128 -1.53 21.91 -3.13
CA VAL A 128 -0.41 21.09 -2.64
C VAL A 128 0.90 21.86 -2.63
N ARG A 129 1.75 21.60 -1.64
CA ARG A 129 3.11 22.15 -1.57
C ARG A 129 4.10 21.14 -0.98
N VAL A 130 5.33 21.19 -1.45
CA VAL A 130 6.46 20.54 -0.76
C VAL A 130 6.77 21.39 0.48
N GLN A 131 6.67 20.79 1.67
CA GLN A 131 7.00 21.45 2.93
C GLN A 131 8.44 21.13 3.35
N ASP A 132 8.82 19.86 3.27
CA ASP A 132 10.12 19.38 3.71
C ASP A 132 10.68 18.39 2.69
N VAL A 133 12.01 18.32 2.63
CA VAL A 133 12.75 17.41 1.75
C VAL A 133 13.78 16.64 2.54
N LEU A 134 13.71 15.31 2.45
CA LEU A 134 14.75 14.42 2.94
C LEU A 134 15.60 13.99 1.73
N PRO A 135 16.93 14.18 1.74
CA PRO A 135 17.79 13.78 0.62
C PRO A 135 17.68 12.28 0.30
N THR A 136 17.57 11.47 1.35
CA THR A 136 17.43 10.01 1.31
C THR A 136 16.54 9.54 2.45
N LEU A 137 15.99 8.33 2.33
CA LEU A 137 15.23 7.71 3.42
C LEU A 137 16.16 7.40 4.61
N PRO A 138 15.85 7.85 5.83
CA PRO A 138 16.69 7.59 6.99
C PRO A 138 16.73 6.10 7.34
N ALA A 139 17.92 5.60 7.70
CA ALA A 139 18.11 4.23 8.16
C ALA A 139 17.66 4.05 9.62
N ALA A 140 17.74 5.10 10.45
CA ALA A 140 17.42 5.10 11.89
C ALA A 140 16.03 5.71 12.19
N GLU A 141 15.62 5.72 13.46
CA GLU A 141 14.42 6.43 13.92
C GLU A 141 14.51 7.92 13.59
N LEU A 142 13.40 8.49 13.12
CA LEU A 142 13.29 9.93 12.94
C LEU A 142 12.85 10.56 14.26
N GLU A 143 13.48 11.69 14.61
CA GLU A 143 12.96 12.58 15.63
C GLU A 143 11.53 13.05 15.27
N ALA A 144 10.80 13.58 16.26
CA ALA A 144 9.44 14.08 16.07
C ALA A 144 9.39 15.09 14.91
N MET A 145 8.78 14.69 13.80
CA MET A 145 8.63 15.54 12.62
C MET A 145 7.39 16.44 12.76
N PRO A 146 7.36 17.60 12.08
CA PRO A 146 6.12 18.34 11.92
C PRO A 146 5.05 17.43 11.29
N SER A 147 3.79 17.65 11.66
CA SER A 147 2.68 16.94 11.01
C SER A 147 2.69 17.24 9.52
N ILE A 148 2.77 16.20 8.71
CA ILE A 148 2.76 16.23 7.25
C ILE A 148 1.51 15.50 6.77
N ASP A 149 0.91 15.97 5.69
CA ASP A 149 -0.34 15.41 5.19
C ASP A 149 -0.08 14.22 4.25
N ALA A 150 0.98 14.29 3.44
CA ALA A 150 1.40 13.21 2.56
C ALA A 150 2.93 13.08 2.46
N VAL A 151 3.42 11.85 2.25
CA VAL A 151 4.84 11.57 2.00
C VAL A 151 5.00 11.01 0.59
N ILE A 152 6.00 11.50 -0.14
CA ILE A 152 6.40 10.95 -1.43
C ILE A 152 7.84 10.48 -1.33
N VAL A 153 8.11 9.23 -1.71
CA VAL A 153 9.44 8.63 -1.66
C VAL A 153 9.87 8.27 -3.07
N ASP A 154 10.97 8.85 -3.50
CA ASP A 154 11.71 8.43 -4.69
C ASP A 154 12.59 7.23 -4.33
N ALA A 155 12.20 6.05 -4.83
CA ALA A 155 12.89 4.79 -4.61
C ALA A 155 13.22 4.15 -5.97
N PRO A 156 14.29 4.59 -6.67
CA PRO A 156 14.66 4.07 -7.99
C PRO A 156 14.74 2.55 -8.03
N VAL A 157 15.15 1.92 -6.92
CA VAL A 157 15.05 0.48 -6.68
C VAL A 157 14.30 0.23 -5.37
N ALA A 158 13.10 -0.36 -5.47
CA ALA A 158 12.32 -0.76 -4.31
C ALA A 158 12.77 -2.15 -3.83
N ASN A 159 13.45 -2.18 -2.68
CA ASN A 159 14.01 -3.39 -2.08
C ASN A 159 13.17 -3.89 -0.88
N GLY A 160 13.59 -5.02 -0.29
CA GLY A 160 12.86 -5.65 0.82
C GLY A 160 12.86 -4.88 2.15
N THR A 161 13.72 -3.87 2.32
CA THR A 161 13.79 -3.04 3.54
C THR A 161 12.93 -1.79 3.46
N LEU A 162 12.54 -1.38 2.24
CA LEU A 162 11.73 -0.20 1.99
C LEU A 162 10.40 -0.17 2.79
N PRO A 163 9.58 -1.25 2.86
CA PRO A 163 8.32 -1.20 3.60
C PRO A 163 8.49 -0.83 5.08
N ALA A 164 9.53 -1.35 5.74
CA ALA A 164 9.83 -1.04 7.14
C ALA A 164 10.29 0.42 7.33
N ALA A 165 11.04 0.98 6.37
CA ALA A 165 11.39 2.39 6.38
C ALA A 165 10.16 3.30 6.20
N LEU A 166 9.26 2.96 5.28
CA LEU A 166 8.02 3.72 5.03
C LEU A 166 7.08 3.70 6.23
N GLN A 167 7.00 2.58 6.94
CA GLN A 167 6.17 2.47 8.11
C GLN A 167 6.66 3.37 9.25
N ARG A 168 7.98 3.40 9.49
CA ARG A 168 8.59 4.33 10.46
C ARG A 168 8.34 5.78 10.07
N LEU A 169 8.47 6.10 8.78
CA LEU A 169 8.23 7.44 8.27
C LEU A 169 6.75 7.86 8.43
N ARG A 170 5.81 6.95 8.18
CA ARG A 170 4.37 7.18 8.42
C ARG A 170 4.09 7.42 9.90
N ALA A 171 4.70 6.64 10.79
CA ALA A 171 4.55 6.81 12.24
C ALA A 171 5.10 8.17 12.72
N ALA A 172 6.27 8.58 12.21
CA ALA A 172 6.90 9.84 12.59
C ALA A 172 6.17 11.09 12.07
N THR A 173 5.54 10.99 10.88
CA THR A 173 4.89 12.14 10.21
C THR A 173 3.38 12.20 10.41
N ASN A 174 2.77 11.07 10.80
CA ASN A 174 1.32 10.84 10.82
C ASN A 174 0.63 11.12 9.48
N ALA A 175 1.35 10.91 8.37
CA ALA A 175 0.84 11.17 7.04
C ALA A 175 -0.30 10.22 6.67
N ALA A 176 -1.40 10.78 6.14
CA ALA A 176 -2.56 10.01 5.70
C ALA A 176 -2.26 9.23 4.41
N VAL A 177 -1.34 9.76 3.60
CA VAL A 177 -0.95 9.19 2.31
C VAL A 177 0.57 9.02 2.26
N VAL A 178 1.02 7.86 1.79
CA VAL A 178 2.42 7.62 1.48
C VAL A 178 2.51 7.02 0.08
N ILE A 179 3.23 7.71 -0.80
CA ILE A 179 3.43 7.35 -2.20
C ILE A 179 4.89 6.96 -2.41
N VAL A 180 5.12 5.84 -3.09
CA VAL A 180 6.43 5.34 -3.49
C VAL A 180 6.54 5.43 -5.00
N VAL A 181 7.42 6.29 -5.50
CA VAL A 181 7.76 6.37 -6.92
C VAL A 181 8.97 5.47 -7.16
N TYR A 182 8.83 4.42 -7.98
CA TYR A 182 9.88 3.42 -8.16
C TYR A 182 10.25 3.16 -9.62
N GLY A 183 11.53 2.89 -9.90
CA GLY A 183 11.98 2.45 -11.23
C GLY A 183 11.90 0.94 -11.40
N PHE A 184 12.47 0.20 -10.44
CA PHE A 184 12.51 -1.25 -10.42
C PHE A 184 11.99 -1.79 -9.08
N ALA A 185 11.10 -2.78 -9.13
CA ALA A 185 10.55 -3.44 -7.96
C ALA A 185 10.23 -4.91 -8.27
N SER A 186 10.44 -5.80 -7.30
CA SER A 186 9.96 -7.18 -7.41
C SER A 186 8.46 -7.25 -7.08
N ARG A 187 7.76 -8.28 -7.58
CA ARG A 187 6.35 -8.51 -7.23
C ARG A 187 6.13 -8.66 -5.72
N GLN A 188 7.08 -9.27 -5.02
CA GLN A 188 7.02 -9.46 -3.58
C GLN A 188 7.11 -8.12 -2.83
N VAL A 189 7.98 -7.21 -3.27
CA VAL A 189 8.08 -5.87 -2.67
C VAL A 189 6.80 -5.07 -2.92
N LEU A 190 6.26 -5.09 -4.14
CA LEU A 190 5.00 -4.39 -4.46
C LEU A 190 3.81 -4.93 -3.64
N ALA A 191 3.71 -6.25 -3.47
CA ALA A 191 2.68 -6.86 -2.63
C ALA A 191 2.81 -6.44 -1.15
N ARG A 192 4.03 -6.33 -0.63
CA ARG A 192 4.28 -5.84 0.73
C ARG A 192 3.95 -4.35 0.88
N LEU A 193 4.17 -3.54 -0.16
CA LEU A 193 3.78 -2.14 -0.17
C LEU A 193 2.25 -2.00 -0.14
N ASP A 194 1.54 -2.79 -0.95
CA ASP A 194 0.07 -2.83 -0.99
C ASP A 194 -0.53 -3.26 0.35
N ALA A 195 0.00 -4.33 0.96
CA ALA A 195 -0.42 -4.78 2.29
C ALA A 195 -0.17 -3.74 3.40
N GLY A 196 0.81 -2.86 3.21
CA GLY A 196 1.10 -1.73 4.11
C GLY A 196 0.21 -0.50 3.87
N ASN A 197 -0.72 -0.55 2.90
CA ASN A 197 -1.48 0.58 2.38
C ASN A 197 -0.58 1.72 1.83
N PHE A 198 0.51 1.35 1.16
CA PHE A 198 1.39 2.30 0.47
C PHE A 198 1.05 2.33 -1.02
N ILE A 199 0.96 3.52 -1.61
CA ILE A 199 0.65 3.69 -3.02
C ILE A 199 1.96 3.58 -3.82
N ALA A 200 2.15 2.51 -4.57
CA ALA A 200 3.34 2.33 -5.41
C ALA A 200 3.06 2.76 -6.86
N LEU A 201 3.84 3.72 -7.37
CA LEU A 201 3.75 4.24 -8.73
C LEU A 201 5.07 4.02 -9.47
N ALA A 202 5.00 3.49 -10.69
CA ALA A 202 6.17 3.34 -11.53
C ALA A 202 6.65 4.71 -12.05
N ALA A 203 7.96 4.93 -12.00
CA ALA A 203 8.62 6.07 -12.60
C ALA A 203 8.74 5.90 -14.13
N PRO A 204 8.68 6.99 -14.90
CA PRO A 204 8.38 8.36 -14.47
C PRO A 204 6.89 8.56 -14.16
N THR A 205 6.58 9.36 -13.14
CA THR A 205 5.21 9.69 -12.74
C THR A 205 4.94 11.18 -12.97
N ASP A 206 3.75 11.52 -13.45
CA ASP A 206 3.33 12.91 -13.67
C ASP A 206 3.13 13.64 -12.32
N PRO A 207 3.78 14.79 -12.08
CA PRO A 207 3.56 15.63 -10.89
C PRO A 207 2.08 15.99 -10.65
N ALA A 208 1.26 16.12 -11.70
CA ALA A 208 -0.16 16.39 -11.55
C ALA A 208 -0.93 15.18 -10.98
N GLN A 209 -0.51 13.96 -11.32
CA GLN A 209 -1.05 12.72 -10.75
C GLN A 209 -0.72 12.62 -9.26
N LEU A 210 0.54 12.91 -8.88
CA LEU A 210 0.97 12.93 -7.48
C LEU A 210 0.17 13.94 -6.65
N ALA A 211 -0.04 15.16 -7.18
CA ALA A 211 -0.86 16.17 -6.51
C ALA A 211 -2.30 15.70 -6.25
N ARG A 212 -2.94 15.05 -7.25
CA ARG A 212 -4.31 14.54 -7.12
C ARG A 212 -4.41 13.44 -6.06
N ILE A 213 -3.46 12.52 -6.01
CA ILE A 213 -3.43 11.44 -5.02
C ILE A 213 -3.28 12.02 -3.60
N CYS A 214 -2.39 13.00 -3.43
CA CYS A 214 -2.23 13.71 -2.16
C CYS A 214 -3.55 14.38 -1.69
N GLN A 215 -4.27 15.04 -2.61
CA GLN A 215 -5.57 15.66 -2.30
C GLN A 215 -6.66 14.63 -1.92
N LEU A 216 -6.72 13.53 -2.67
CA LEU A 216 -7.73 12.49 -2.44
C LEU A 216 -7.58 11.87 -1.04
N GLY A 217 -6.35 11.53 -0.64
CA GLY A 217 -6.15 10.95 0.69
C GLY A 217 -6.19 11.94 1.85
N LEU A 218 -6.18 13.24 1.58
CA LEU A 218 -6.56 14.28 2.55
C LEU A 218 -8.08 14.32 2.77
N ALA A 219 -8.85 14.18 1.69
CA ALA A 219 -10.32 14.18 1.73
C ALA A 219 -10.87 12.89 2.36
N THR A 220 -10.21 11.76 2.10
CA THR A 220 -10.45 10.51 2.80
C THR A 220 -9.40 10.36 3.90
N LYS A 221 -9.55 11.08 5.03
CA LYS A 221 -8.78 10.71 6.22
C LYS A 221 -9.21 9.28 6.55
N PRO A 222 -8.38 8.24 6.29
CA PRO A 222 -8.82 6.89 6.55
C PRO A 222 -9.15 6.85 8.04
N ALA A 223 -10.33 6.31 8.38
CA ALA A 223 -10.58 5.98 9.77
C ALA A 223 -9.37 5.17 10.24
N PRO A 224 -8.74 5.54 11.37
CA PRO A 224 -7.62 4.78 11.89
C PRO A 224 -8.02 3.30 11.82
N PRO A 225 -7.17 2.41 11.26
CA PRO A 225 -7.50 1.00 11.20
C PRO A 225 -7.98 0.57 12.58
N PRO A 226 -8.94 -0.36 12.69
CA PRO A 226 -9.34 -0.88 13.98
C PRO A 226 -8.09 -1.20 14.81
N ALA A 227 -8.11 -0.92 16.12
CA ALA A 227 -6.91 -1.04 16.96
C ALA A 227 -6.17 -2.38 16.75
N PHE A 228 -6.90 -3.45 16.45
CA PHE A 228 -6.36 -4.75 16.06
C PHE A 228 -5.54 -4.73 14.77
N SER A 229 -6.03 -4.13 13.69
CA SER A 229 -5.30 -3.98 12.43
C SER A 229 -4.09 -3.07 12.59
N GLN A 230 -4.16 -2.05 13.44
CA GLN A 230 -2.99 -1.24 13.79
C GLN A 230 -1.96 -2.08 14.52
N LEU A 231 -2.36 -2.82 15.55
CA LEU A 231 -1.48 -3.71 16.30
C LEU A 231 -0.70 -4.61 15.33
N LEU A 232 -1.40 -5.35 14.46
CA LEU A 232 -0.82 -6.28 13.50
C LEU A 232 0.10 -5.66 12.44
N MET A 233 0.05 -4.34 12.26
CA MET A 233 0.98 -3.67 11.37
C MET A 233 2.34 -3.44 12.05
N HIS A 234 2.42 -3.31 13.38
CA HIS A 234 3.66 -2.99 14.08
C HIS A 234 4.62 -4.18 14.13
N SER A 235 5.93 -3.88 14.18
CA SER A 235 6.94 -4.90 14.43
C SER A 235 6.84 -5.37 15.87
N THR A 236 6.92 -6.68 16.08
CA THR A 236 6.90 -7.30 17.40
C THR A 236 8.27 -7.15 18.07
N ALA A 237 8.28 -7.04 19.40
CA ALA A 237 9.53 -6.99 20.17
C ALA A 237 10.32 -8.31 20.00
N PRO A 238 11.67 -8.28 20.07
CA PRO A 238 12.45 -9.51 20.07
C PRO A 238 12.08 -10.40 21.25
N GLN A 239 12.21 -11.72 21.07
CA GLN A 239 11.95 -12.72 22.11
C GLN A 239 12.73 -12.40 23.39
N ARG A 240 12.02 -12.25 24.52
CA ARG A 240 12.62 -11.88 25.80
C ARG A 240 13.27 -13.08 26.49
N TYR A 241 12.67 -14.26 26.37
CA TYR A 241 13.10 -15.47 27.07
C TYR A 241 13.54 -16.55 26.10
N SER A 242 14.75 -17.10 26.29
CA SER A 242 15.27 -18.18 25.44
C SER A 242 14.46 -19.48 25.55
N ASP A 243 14.44 -20.28 24.48
CA ASP A 243 13.78 -21.60 24.46
C ASP A 243 14.28 -22.50 25.62
N ALA A 244 15.57 -22.45 25.92
CA ALA A 244 16.19 -23.19 27.02
C ALA A 244 15.64 -22.78 28.39
N PHE A 245 15.50 -21.47 28.63
CA PHE A 245 14.94 -20.97 29.88
C PHE A 245 13.46 -21.35 30.02
N LEU A 246 12.67 -21.20 28.96
CA LEU A 246 11.25 -21.56 28.98
C LEU A 246 11.04 -23.07 29.22
N HIS A 247 11.87 -23.92 28.61
CA HIS A 247 11.85 -25.37 28.88
C HIS A 247 12.22 -25.71 30.33
N GLN A 248 13.20 -25.02 30.92
CA GLN A 248 13.54 -25.21 32.32
C GLN A 248 12.39 -24.77 33.23
N LEU A 249 11.75 -23.64 32.92
CA LEU A 249 10.65 -23.09 33.69
C LEU A 249 9.40 -23.98 33.63
N SER A 250 9.09 -24.58 32.46
CA SER A 250 7.94 -25.49 32.33
C SER A 250 8.08 -26.78 33.13
N GLN A 251 9.31 -27.19 33.43
CA GLN A 251 9.62 -28.38 34.22
C GLN A 251 9.83 -28.09 35.71
N MET A 252 9.72 -26.83 36.14
CA MET A 252 10.01 -26.44 37.51
C MET A 252 8.97 -27.03 38.49
N PRO A 253 9.39 -27.58 39.65
CA PRO A 253 8.45 -28.11 40.64
C PRO A 253 7.57 -27.00 41.20
N GLN A 254 6.25 -27.20 41.16
CA GLN A 254 5.28 -26.18 41.53
C GLN A 254 5.19 -26.03 43.06
N LYS A 255 5.41 -24.82 43.56
CA LYS A 255 5.25 -24.48 44.99
C LYS A 255 3.79 -24.20 45.38
N ILE A 256 2.90 -23.97 44.41
CA ILE A 256 1.49 -23.58 44.61
C ILE A 256 0.59 -24.42 43.67
N GLN A 257 -0.68 -24.64 44.05
CA GLN A 257 -1.66 -25.45 43.30
C GLN A 257 -1.95 -25.00 41.85
N CYS A 258 -1.71 -23.73 41.48
CA CYS A 258 -1.84 -23.28 40.10
C CYS A 258 -0.47 -23.33 39.43
N GLY A 259 -0.30 -24.18 38.43
CA GLY A 259 0.93 -24.32 37.64
C GLY A 259 1.21 -23.17 36.69
N CYS A 260 0.86 -21.96 37.10
CA CYS A 260 0.76 -20.78 36.27
C CYS A 260 2.07 -20.42 35.52
N PRO A 261 3.26 -20.44 36.15
CA PRO A 261 4.53 -20.22 35.43
C PRO A 261 4.77 -21.28 34.34
N ASN A 262 4.51 -22.55 34.66
CA ASN A 262 4.76 -23.66 33.74
C ASN A 262 3.82 -23.61 32.53
N HIS A 263 2.54 -23.34 32.76
CA HIS A 263 1.54 -23.21 31.69
C HIS A 263 1.84 -22.03 30.76
N LEU A 264 2.29 -20.90 31.31
CA LEU A 264 2.72 -19.74 30.51
C LEU A 264 3.97 -20.07 29.69
N ALA A 265 4.95 -20.77 30.28
CA ALA A 265 6.14 -21.20 29.56
C ALA A 265 5.79 -22.15 28.39
N ASP A 266 4.91 -23.13 28.61
CA ASP A 266 4.44 -24.03 27.55
C ASP A 266 3.69 -23.30 26.43
N LEU A 267 2.89 -22.29 26.77
CA LEU A 267 2.16 -21.48 25.79
C LEU A 267 3.12 -20.61 24.96
N LEU A 268 4.11 -20.00 25.60
CA LEU A 268 5.15 -19.23 24.92
C LEU A 268 5.97 -20.10 23.96
N LEU A 269 6.37 -21.31 24.38
CA LEU A 269 7.05 -22.27 23.49
C LEU A 269 6.23 -22.59 22.23
N LYS A 270 4.91 -22.79 22.38
CA LYS A 270 4.01 -23.03 21.24
C LYS A 270 3.90 -21.81 20.33
N LEU A 271 3.84 -20.60 20.89
CA LEU A 271 3.80 -19.36 20.10
C LEU A 271 5.10 -19.15 19.32
N ILE A 272 6.26 -19.33 19.96
CA ILE A 272 7.57 -19.23 19.31
C ILE A 272 7.70 -20.23 18.16
N ALA A 273 7.26 -21.47 18.37
CA ALA A 273 7.24 -22.49 17.31
C ALA A 273 6.33 -22.09 16.14
N PHE A 274 5.16 -21.53 16.43
CA PHE A 274 4.22 -21.07 15.43
C PHE A 274 4.70 -19.83 14.67
N GLU A 275 5.38 -18.89 15.33
CA GLU A 275 6.05 -17.75 14.70
C GLU A 275 7.09 -18.23 13.69
N ARG A 276 7.94 -19.18 14.08
CA ARG A 276 8.97 -19.76 13.19
C ARG A 276 8.33 -20.46 11.99
N TYR A 277 7.30 -21.27 12.22
CA TYR A 277 6.52 -21.89 11.15
C TYR A 277 5.91 -20.85 10.19
N SER A 278 5.35 -19.76 10.72
CA SER A 278 4.73 -18.70 9.91
C SER A 278 5.75 -17.92 9.09
N LEU A 279 7.00 -17.81 9.56
CA LEU A 279 8.11 -17.18 8.86
C LEU A 279 8.69 -18.06 7.75
N GLU A 280 8.79 -19.37 8.00
CA GLU A 280 9.38 -20.36 7.09
C GLU A 280 8.39 -20.91 6.04
N CYS A 281 7.11 -20.51 6.11
CA CYS A 281 6.08 -21.03 5.23
C CYS A 281 6.24 -20.55 3.78
N GLU A 282 6.44 -21.48 2.85
CA GLU A 282 6.38 -21.20 1.42
C GLU A 282 4.95 -20.87 0.99
N SER A 283 4.72 -19.59 0.67
CA SER A 283 3.42 -19.11 0.18
C SER A 283 3.33 -19.27 -1.34
N ALA A 284 2.31 -19.98 -1.83
CA ALA A 284 2.10 -20.20 -3.26
C ALA A 284 1.64 -18.92 -4.01
N ASN A 285 1.05 -17.95 -3.28
CA ASN A 285 0.57 -16.70 -3.85
C ASN A 285 0.69 -15.52 -2.84
N ALA A 286 0.46 -14.30 -3.34
CA ALA A 286 0.62 -13.08 -2.56
C ALA A 286 -0.43 -12.89 -1.45
N GLN A 287 -1.62 -13.47 -1.62
CA GLN A 287 -2.68 -13.42 -0.61
C GLN A 287 -2.32 -14.31 0.60
N ASP A 288 -1.76 -15.48 0.33
CA ASP A 288 -1.23 -16.38 1.35
C ASP A 288 -0.08 -15.71 2.11
N ALA A 289 0.86 -15.07 1.40
CA ALA A 289 1.98 -14.37 2.03
C ALA A 289 1.54 -13.24 2.97
N ALA A 290 0.50 -12.48 2.60
CA ALA A 290 -0.08 -11.44 3.45
C ALA A 290 -0.76 -12.03 4.69
N MET A 291 -1.42 -13.19 4.54
CA MET A 291 -2.02 -13.91 5.67
C MET A 291 -0.94 -14.42 6.63
N HIS A 292 0.14 -15.01 6.12
CA HIS A 292 1.26 -15.48 6.95
C HIS A 292 1.96 -14.35 7.70
N ALA A 293 2.17 -13.19 7.07
CA ALA A 293 2.68 -12.00 7.75
C ALA A 293 1.73 -11.54 8.87
N THR A 294 0.42 -11.58 8.63
CA THR A 294 -0.60 -11.24 9.63
C THR A 294 -0.55 -12.22 10.80
N MET A 295 -0.48 -13.53 10.53
CA MET A 295 -0.38 -14.58 11.54
C MET A 295 0.89 -14.44 12.38
N TYR A 296 2.03 -14.18 11.74
CA TYR A 296 3.32 -13.95 12.40
C TYR A 296 3.26 -12.76 13.37
N ASN A 297 2.76 -11.61 12.90
CA ASN A 297 2.63 -10.41 13.74
C ASN A 297 1.63 -10.63 14.89
N ALA A 298 0.51 -11.30 14.64
CA ALA A 298 -0.46 -11.66 15.68
C ALA A 298 0.18 -12.52 16.77
N SER A 299 0.92 -13.57 16.37
CA SER A 299 1.59 -14.46 17.32
C SER A 299 2.67 -13.74 18.12
N GLY A 300 3.47 -12.87 17.48
CA GLY A 300 4.52 -12.14 18.19
C GLY A 300 3.98 -11.10 19.19
N HIS A 301 2.85 -10.45 18.91
CA HIS A 301 2.19 -9.59 19.90
C HIS A 301 1.57 -10.38 21.05
N CYS A 302 0.99 -11.56 20.78
CA CYS A 302 0.57 -12.47 21.83
C CYS A 302 1.75 -12.92 22.69
N ARG A 303 2.90 -13.23 22.07
CA ARG A 303 4.13 -13.58 22.79
C ARG A 303 4.56 -12.44 23.70
N GLU A 304 4.71 -11.23 23.18
CA GLU A 304 5.13 -10.05 23.96
C GLU A 304 4.23 -9.81 25.18
N LEU A 305 2.91 -9.89 24.99
CA LEU A 305 1.94 -9.78 26.09
C LEU A 305 2.12 -10.90 27.13
N LEU A 306 2.29 -12.13 26.69
CA LEU A 306 2.46 -13.27 27.59
C LEU A 306 3.82 -13.29 28.28
N GLU A 307 4.88 -12.80 27.65
CA GLU A 307 6.19 -12.60 28.27
C GLU A 307 6.10 -11.55 29.39
N GLU A 308 5.34 -10.47 29.19
CA GLU A 308 5.10 -9.48 30.25
C GLU A 308 4.25 -10.05 31.40
N VAL A 309 3.25 -10.89 31.11
CA VAL A 309 2.49 -11.61 32.14
C VAL A 309 3.40 -12.59 32.90
N LEU A 310 4.22 -13.36 32.19
CA LEU A 310 5.15 -14.31 32.77
C LEU A 310 6.14 -13.62 33.71
N ARG A 311 6.68 -12.47 33.29
CA ARG A 311 7.58 -11.64 34.11
C ARG A 311 6.94 -11.28 35.46
N ARG A 312 5.68 -10.86 35.45
CA ARG A 312 4.92 -10.51 36.67
C ARG A 312 4.66 -11.73 37.55
N VAL A 313 4.30 -12.86 36.95
CA VAL A 313 4.10 -14.13 37.68
C VAL A 313 5.40 -14.61 38.31
N MET A 314 6.52 -14.60 37.58
CA MET A 314 7.84 -14.96 38.10
C MET A 314 8.26 -14.08 39.28
N THR A 315 8.02 -12.76 39.16
CA THR A 315 8.29 -11.81 40.26
C THR A 315 7.46 -12.16 41.50
N HIS A 316 6.18 -12.51 41.33
CA HIS A 316 5.29 -12.88 42.43
C HIS A 316 5.71 -14.19 43.11
N GLU A 317 6.16 -15.17 42.33
CA GLU A 317 6.63 -16.49 42.83
C GLU A 317 8.07 -16.46 43.35
N GLY A 318 8.78 -15.33 43.22
CA GLY A 318 10.18 -15.19 43.61
C GLY A 318 11.15 -15.95 42.70
N ILE A 319 10.78 -16.19 41.44
CA ILE A 319 11.63 -16.82 40.44
C ILE A 319 12.48 -15.71 39.79
N PRO A 320 13.82 -15.80 39.84
CA PRO A 320 14.69 -14.77 39.25
C PRO A 320 14.60 -14.78 37.72
N GLU A 321 14.68 -13.59 37.12
CA GLU A 321 14.83 -13.48 35.67
C GLU A 321 16.21 -14.02 35.22
N PRO A 322 16.28 -14.66 34.04
CA PRO A 322 17.55 -15.06 33.46
C PRO A 322 18.41 -13.82 33.20
N LYS A 323 19.69 -13.88 33.57
CA LYS A 323 20.66 -12.87 33.15
C LYS A 323 20.92 -13.07 31.65
N GLU A 324 20.81 -11.99 30.88
CA GLU A 324 21.17 -11.95 29.44
C GLU A 324 22.54 -12.58 29.17
#